data_AF-A0A939G976-F1
#
_entry.id   AF-A0A939G976-F1
#
_cell.length_a   1.000
_cell.length_b   1.000
_cell.length_c   1.000
_cell.angle_alpha   90.00
_cell.angle_beta   90.00
_cell.angle_gamma   90.00
#
_symmetry.space_group_name_H-M   'P 1'
#
loop_
_entity.id
_entity.type
_entity.pdbx_description
1 polymer ?
#
loop_
_entity_poly.entity_id
_entity_poly.type
_entity_poly.pdbx_seq_one_letter_code
_entity_poly.pdbx_strand_id
1 'polypeptide(L)'
;MKQLYAIICLLFLLTKPLFAQTPTDSANVTPASRTALMAQLVALPCGIQSADTKAIVLRKIKAYLTAYKPDPAQADDVYAKAAVVQALRGALTGGYGIGAVLVGGKGRILHGAHNAQLQRGRSDLHAEMNLLTEFESLPQFKKYQSKGNFTGGGNTIYTEQLRLYTSAEPCPMCFIRVAIVGVDTRYVSTGPDDGMNARAACLPPFWAELSQKHKIVAAKNRPVLQQLAHCLFYSFML
;
A
#
# COMPACT_ATOMS: atom_id res chain seq x y z
N MET A 1 38.92 7.32 52.44
CA MET A 1 37.90 7.70 51.45
C MET A 1 38.34 7.14 50.10
N LYS A 2 38.30 5.83 49.86
CA LYS A 2 37.13 5.00 49.53
C LYS A 2 36.32 5.56 48.35
N GLN A 3 36.49 4.89 47.21
CA GLN A 3 35.48 4.53 46.21
C GLN A 3 34.69 5.67 45.55
N LEU A 4 35.00 6.00 44.29
CA LEU A 4 33.97 6.32 43.27
C LEU A 4 34.52 6.46 41.82
N TYR A 5 35.28 5.50 41.29
CA TYR A 5 35.74 5.56 39.88
C TYR A 5 35.56 4.26 39.09
N ALA A 6 34.56 3.46 39.45
CA ALA A 6 34.12 2.34 38.64
C ALA A 6 32.60 2.26 38.77
N ILE A 7 31.87 2.70 37.75
CA ILE A 7 30.50 2.34 37.31
C ILE A 7 30.02 3.48 36.38
N ILE A 8 30.63 3.63 35.19
CA ILE A 8 29.96 4.22 34.01
C ILE A 8 30.56 3.56 32.76
N CYS A 9 30.53 2.22 32.68
CA CYS A 9 30.95 1.49 31.47
C CYS A 9 29.99 0.35 31.08
N LEU A 10 28.80 0.24 31.68
CA LEU A 10 27.93 -0.91 31.41
C LEU A 10 26.43 -0.59 31.48
N LEU A 11 25.97 0.45 30.79
CA LEU A 11 24.53 0.72 30.63
C LEU A 11 24.12 1.12 29.20
N PHE A 12 25.00 0.93 28.21
CA PHE A 12 24.70 1.23 26.79
C PHE A 12 24.61 0.00 25.87
N LEU A 13 24.38 -1.20 26.42
CA LEU A 13 24.36 -2.43 25.62
C LEU A 13 23.07 -3.24 25.68
N LEU A 14 21.92 -2.65 26.06
CA LEU A 14 20.64 -3.38 26.06
C LEU A 14 19.39 -2.55 25.73
N THR A 15 19.52 -1.42 25.02
CA THR A 15 18.37 -0.87 24.30
C THR A 15 18.20 -1.66 23.01
N LYS A 16 17.49 -2.81 23.08
CA LYS A 16 16.80 -3.33 21.91
C LYS A 16 16.01 -2.16 21.30
N PRO A 17 15.98 -1.96 19.97
CA PRO A 17 15.07 -0.99 19.41
C PRO A 17 13.65 -1.42 19.82
N LEU A 18 13.05 -0.72 20.78
CA LEU A 18 11.60 -0.60 20.84
C LEU A 18 11.22 -0.07 19.46
N PHE A 19 10.24 -0.72 18.81
CA PHE A 19 9.84 -0.50 17.41
C PHE A 19 10.60 -1.29 16.33
N ALA A 20 10.91 -2.57 16.59
CA ALA A 20 10.70 -3.55 15.53
C ALA A 20 9.22 -3.96 15.58
N GLN A 21 8.36 -3.29 14.80
CA GLN A 21 7.09 -3.91 14.44
C GLN A 21 7.46 -5.20 13.69
N THR A 22 7.19 -6.35 14.29
CA THR A 22 7.20 -7.61 13.55
C THR A 22 6.33 -7.41 12.31
N PRO A 23 6.83 -7.72 11.10
CA PRO A 23 5.99 -7.60 9.91
C PRO A 23 4.75 -8.45 10.14
N THR A 24 3.57 -7.83 10.16
CA THR A 24 2.31 -8.54 10.38
C THR A 24 1.96 -9.51 9.24
N ASP A 25 2.78 -9.54 8.19
CA ASP A 25 2.61 -10.28 6.94
C ASP A 25 3.82 -11.20 6.64
N SER A 26 4.38 -11.92 7.63
CA SER A 26 5.57 -12.79 7.43
C SER A 26 5.45 -13.86 6.32
N ALA A 27 4.25 -14.09 5.78
CA ALA A 27 3.97 -15.02 4.68
C ALA A 27 4.11 -14.40 3.28
N ASN A 28 4.10 -13.06 3.14
CA ASN A 28 4.08 -12.36 1.85
C ASN A 28 5.52 -11.97 1.42
N VAL A 29 6.36 -12.97 1.16
CA VAL A 29 7.75 -12.79 0.71
C VAL A 29 7.83 -12.89 -0.81
N THR A 30 8.68 -12.06 -1.44
CA THR A 30 9.01 -12.12 -2.86
C THR A 30 9.17 -13.56 -3.36
N PRO A 31 8.33 -14.05 -4.29
CA PRO A 31 8.45 -15.39 -4.83
C PRO A 31 9.79 -15.56 -5.56
N ALA A 32 10.56 -16.60 -5.21
CA ALA A 32 11.86 -16.86 -5.82
C ALA A 32 11.79 -17.34 -7.29
N SER A 33 10.62 -17.84 -7.72
CA SER A 33 10.42 -18.38 -9.07
C SER A 33 8.95 -18.37 -9.46
N ARG A 34 8.69 -18.57 -10.76
CA ARG A 34 7.33 -18.79 -11.27
C ARG A 34 6.62 -19.96 -10.56
N THR A 35 7.36 -21.04 -10.26
CA THR A 35 6.81 -22.20 -9.55
C THR A 35 6.41 -21.84 -8.12
N ALA A 36 7.22 -21.05 -7.42
CA ALA A 36 6.90 -20.58 -6.07
C ALA A 36 5.66 -19.67 -6.07
N LEU A 37 5.55 -18.73 -7.02
CA LEU A 37 4.36 -17.91 -7.18
C LEU A 37 3.12 -18.76 -7.48
N MET A 38 3.24 -19.75 -8.37
CA MET A 38 2.13 -20.62 -8.72
C MET A 38 1.65 -21.44 -7.51
N ALA A 39 2.55 -21.90 -6.63
CA ALA A 39 2.16 -22.56 -5.39
C ALA A 39 1.33 -21.66 -4.48
N GLN A 40 1.70 -20.38 -4.34
CA GLN A 40 0.91 -19.39 -3.58
C GLN A 40 -0.47 -19.18 -4.23
N LEU A 41 -0.53 -19.07 -5.56
CA LEU A 41 -1.77 -18.88 -6.31
C LEU A 41 -2.73 -20.07 -6.19
N VAL A 42 -2.22 -21.31 -6.22
CA VAL A 42 -3.02 -22.54 -6.03
C VAL A 42 -3.59 -22.63 -4.62
N ALA A 43 -2.89 -22.10 -3.62
CA ALA A 43 -3.39 -22.07 -2.24
C ALA A 43 -4.56 -21.08 -2.03
N LEU A 44 -4.77 -20.15 -2.96
CA LEU A 44 -5.90 -19.22 -2.89
C LEU A 44 -7.23 -19.95 -3.14
N PRO A 45 -8.33 -19.50 -2.50
CA PRO A 45 -9.68 -20.05 -2.71
C PRO A 45 -10.30 -19.62 -4.05
N CYS A 46 -9.49 -19.49 -5.10
CA CYS A 46 -9.89 -19.10 -6.45
C CYS A 46 -10.07 -20.30 -7.41
N GLY A 47 -9.76 -21.53 -6.96
CA GLY A 47 -9.80 -22.73 -7.81
C GLY A 47 -8.70 -22.76 -8.88
N ILE A 48 -7.56 -22.09 -8.62
CA ILE A 48 -6.41 -22.06 -9.52
C ILE A 48 -5.70 -23.41 -9.49
N GLN A 49 -5.21 -23.85 -10.64
CA GLN A 49 -4.44 -25.09 -10.81
C GLN A 49 -3.05 -24.77 -11.36
N SER A 50 -2.05 -25.59 -11.05
CA SER A 50 -0.66 -25.35 -11.46
C SER A 50 -0.46 -25.25 -12.98
N ALA A 51 -1.34 -25.88 -13.76
CA ALA A 51 -1.33 -25.85 -15.22
C ALA A 51 -2.05 -24.62 -15.83
N ASP A 52 -2.69 -23.78 -15.01
CA ASP A 52 -3.42 -22.61 -15.51
C ASP A 52 -2.45 -21.60 -16.14
N THR A 53 -2.82 -21.11 -17.33
CA THR A 53 -2.15 -19.96 -17.96
C THR A 53 -2.42 -18.69 -17.18
N LYS A 54 -1.58 -17.65 -17.35
CA LYS A 54 -1.80 -16.31 -16.76
C LYS A 54 -3.23 -15.79 -16.98
N ALA A 55 -3.76 -15.93 -18.21
CA ALA A 55 -5.10 -15.49 -18.54
C ALA A 55 -6.18 -16.24 -17.72
N ILE A 56 -6.01 -17.55 -17.52
CA ILE A 56 -6.94 -18.36 -16.72
C ILE A 56 -6.84 -17.98 -15.23
N VAL A 57 -5.63 -17.80 -14.71
CA VAL A 57 -5.39 -17.34 -13.32
C VAL A 57 -6.10 -16.01 -13.06
N LEU A 58 -5.86 -14.99 -13.88
CA LEU A 58 -6.45 -13.66 -13.69
C LEU A 58 -7.99 -13.70 -13.82
N ARG A 59 -8.53 -14.56 -14.70
CA ARG A 59 -9.98 -14.79 -14.83
C ARG A 59 -10.58 -15.43 -13.56
N LYS A 60 -9.90 -16.41 -12.97
CA LYS A 60 -10.34 -17.05 -11.72
C LYS A 60 -10.29 -16.08 -10.54
N ILE A 61 -9.23 -15.28 -10.43
CA ILE A 61 -9.14 -14.18 -9.44
C ILE A 61 -10.28 -13.18 -9.64
N LYS A 62 -10.58 -12.79 -10.89
CA LYS A 62 -11.71 -11.90 -11.21
C LYS A 62 -13.04 -12.47 -10.72
N ALA A 63 -13.29 -13.75 -10.99
CA ALA A 63 -14.51 -14.44 -10.56
C ALA A 63 -14.61 -14.45 -9.02
N TYR A 64 -13.52 -14.79 -8.32
CA TYR A 64 -13.45 -14.77 -6.87
C TYR A 64 -13.73 -13.37 -6.29
N LEU A 65 -13.04 -12.33 -6.77
CA LEU A 65 -13.24 -10.94 -6.31
C LEU A 65 -14.66 -10.43 -6.59
N THR A 66 -15.28 -10.89 -7.67
CA THR A 66 -16.68 -10.55 -7.99
C THR A 66 -17.62 -11.14 -6.95
N ALA A 67 -17.43 -12.41 -6.58
CA ALA A 67 -18.24 -13.11 -5.58
C ALA A 67 -17.89 -12.73 -4.12
N TYR A 68 -16.71 -12.14 -3.89
CA TYR A 68 -16.22 -11.79 -2.56
C TYR A 68 -17.15 -10.81 -1.84
N LYS A 69 -17.68 -11.22 -0.68
CA LYS A 69 -18.47 -10.37 0.22
C LYS A 69 -17.56 -9.80 1.30
N PRO A 70 -17.38 -8.46 1.40
CA PRO A 70 -16.58 -7.87 2.47
C PRO A 70 -17.06 -8.30 3.85
N ASP A 71 -16.12 -8.59 4.74
CA ASP A 71 -16.41 -8.96 6.12
C ASP A 71 -16.62 -7.69 6.97
N PRO A 72 -17.82 -7.47 7.55
CA PRO A 72 -18.09 -6.30 8.37
C PRO A 72 -17.25 -6.24 9.66
N ALA A 73 -16.69 -7.36 10.13
CA ALA A 73 -15.76 -7.38 11.26
C ALA A 73 -14.39 -6.77 10.91
N GLN A 74 -14.07 -6.67 9.61
CA GLN A 74 -12.83 -6.11 9.09
C GLN A 74 -13.10 -4.72 8.50
N ALA A 75 -12.82 -3.68 9.30
CA ALA A 75 -13.24 -2.30 9.01
C ALA A 75 -12.80 -1.75 7.64
N ASP A 76 -11.71 -2.28 7.08
CA ASP A 76 -11.14 -1.82 5.81
C ASP A 76 -11.41 -2.79 4.64
N ASP A 77 -12.08 -3.92 4.86
CA ASP A 77 -12.18 -5.03 3.90
C ASP A 77 -12.85 -4.64 2.58
N VAL A 78 -13.86 -3.76 2.64
CA VAL A 78 -14.54 -3.22 1.45
C VAL A 78 -13.61 -2.37 0.59
N TYR A 79 -12.74 -1.57 1.21
CA TYR A 79 -11.82 -0.69 0.50
C TYR A 79 -10.56 -1.45 0.05
N ALA A 80 -10.09 -2.39 0.86
CA ALA A 80 -9.04 -3.34 0.50
C ALA A 80 -9.44 -4.14 -0.74
N LYS A 81 -10.66 -4.68 -0.78
CA LYS A 81 -11.21 -5.34 -1.98
C LYS A 81 -11.17 -4.41 -3.18
N ALA A 82 -11.60 -3.15 -3.02
CA ALA A 82 -11.63 -2.19 -4.13
C ALA A 82 -10.22 -1.88 -4.67
N ALA A 83 -9.22 -1.73 -3.81
CA ALA A 83 -7.82 -1.58 -4.20
C ALA A 83 -7.30 -2.83 -4.93
N VAL A 84 -7.60 -4.04 -4.44
CA VAL A 84 -7.22 -5.32 -5.08
C VAL A 84 -7.91 -5.49 -6.45
N VAL A 85 -9.15 -5.01 -6.62
CA VAL A 85 -9.82 -4.99 -7.92
C VAL A 85 -9.10 -4.08 -8.92
N GLN A 86 -8.57 -2.93 -8.46
CA GLN A 86 -7.72 -2.10 -9.32
C GLN A 86 -6.37 -2.78 -9.62
N ALA A 87 -5.78 -3.48 -8.65
CA ALA A 87 -4.56 -4.26 -8.87
C ALA A 87 -4.75 -5.33 -9.95
N LEU A 88 -5.90 -6.05 -9.92
CA LEU A 88 -6.27 -6.99 -10.98
C LEU A 88 -6.40 -6.29 -12.34
N ARG A 89 -6.95 -5.07 -12.40
CA ARG A 89 -7.03 -4.30 -13.65
C ARG A 89 -5.63 -3.97 -14.19
N GLY A 90 -4.69 -3.57 -13.33
CA GLY A 90 -3.30 -3.36 -13.73
C GLY A 90 -2.64 -4.62 -14.31
N ALA A 91 -2.85 -5.78 -13.69
CA ALA A 91 -2.36 -7.04 -14.22
C ALA A 91 -3.02 -7.41 -15.58
N LEU A 92 -4.32 -7.16 -15.73
CA LEU A 92 -5.08 -7.42 -16.96
C LEU A 92 -4.68 -6.49 -18.12
N THR A 93 -4.23 -5.27 -17.83
CA THR A 93 -3.73 -4.33 -18.86
C THR A 93 -2.26 -4.58 -19.22
N GLY A 94 -1.62 -5.61 -18.63
CA GLY A 94 -0.22 -5.98 -18.88
C GLY A 94 0.78 -5.23 -17.99
N GLY A 95 0.32 -4.53 -16.96
CA GLY A 95 1.12 -3.79 -15.99
C GLY A 95 1.45 -4.61 -14.74
N TYR A 96 2.07 -3.94 -13.77
CA TYR A 96 2.18 -4.48 -12.41
C TYR A 96 0.81 -4.48 -11.75
N GLY A 97 0.49 -5.55 -11.01
CA GLY A 97 -0.77 -5.67 -10.31
C GLY A 97 -0.80 -4.86 -9.02
N ILE A 98 -0.82 -3.53 -9.13
CA ILE A 98 -0.95 -2.60 -8.02
C ILE A 98 -2.15 -1.69 -8.28
N GLY A 99 -2.99 -1.48 -7.27
CA GLY A 99 -4.20 -0.70 -7.37
C GLY A 99 -4.46 0.14 -6.14
N ALA A 100 -5.12 1.27 -6.33
CA ALA A 100 -5.47 2.18 -5.25
C ALA A 100 -6.89 2.74 -5.42
N VAL A 101 -7.51 3.10 -4.30
CA VAL A 101 -8.78 3.83 -4.25
C VAL A 101 -8.71 4.97 -3.23
N LEU A 102 -9.40 6.07 -3.51
CA LEU A 102 -9.52 7.22 -2.64
C LEU A 102 -10.92 7.27 -2.05
N VAL A 103 -11.01 7.43 -0.74
CA VAL A 103 -12.25 7.37 0.03
C VAL A 103 -12.47 8.69 0.74
N GLY A 104 -13.67 9.24 0.63
CA GLY A 104 -14.06 10.45 1.36
C GLY A 104 -14.59 10.13 2.77
N GLY A 105 -14.67 11.14 3.64
CA GLY A 105 -15.04 10.98 5.06
C GLY A 105 -16.39 10.32 5.35
N LYS A 106 -17.29 10.21 4.35
CA LYS A 106 -18.55 9.45 4.45
C LYS A 106 -18.43 7.97 4.05
N GLY A 107 -17.21 7.47 3.86
CA GLY A 107 -16.95 6.10 3.40
C GLY A 107 -17.20 5.85 1.90
N ARG A 108 -17.48 6.90 1.12
CA ARG A 108 -17.70 6.74 -0.33
C ARG A 108 -16.36 6.71 -1.07
N ILE A 109 -16.15 5.71 -1.92
CA ILE A 109 -15.05 5.70 -2.90
C ILE A 109 -15.27 6.83 -3.91
N LEU A 110 -14.31 7.74 -4.00
CA LEU A 110 -14.34 8.93 -4.85
C LEU A 110 -13.66 8.69 -6.20
N HIS A 111 -12.57 7.93 -6.20
CA HIS A 111 -11.81 7.58 -7.40
C HIS A 111 -11.03 6.28 -7.18
N GLY A 112 -10.65 5.62 -8.27
CA GLY A 112 -9.83 4.42 -8.23
C GLY A 112 -8.97 4.32 -9.48
N ALA A 113 -7.71 3.95 -9.32
CA ALA A 113 -6.75 3.79 -10.40
C ALA A 113 -5.80 2.63 -10.12
N HIS A 114 -5.01 2.26 -11.12
CA HIS A 114 -4.00 1.20 -11.04
C HIS A 114 -2.67 1.70 -11.59
N ASN A 115 -1.61 0.94 -11.32
CA ASN A 115 -0.30 1.19 -11.92
C ASN A 115 -0.43 1.19 -13.44
N ALA A 116 -0.01 2.30 -14.07
CA ALA A 116 -0.08 2.53 -15.50
C ALA A 116 1.30 2.82 -16.10
N GLN A 117 2.37 2.48 -15.38
CA GLN A 117 3.73 2.89 -15.76
C GLN A 117 4.14 2.33 -17.11
N LEU A 118 3.78 1.07 -17.38
CA LEU A 118 4.10 0.38 -18.63
C LEU A 118 3.16 0.83 -19.76
N GLN A 119 1.87 0.97 -19.46
CA GLN A 119 0.85 1.36 -20.44
C GLN A 119 1.07 2.79 -20.97
N ARG A 120 1.59 3.69 -20.13
CA ARG A 120 1.81 5.10 -20.49
C ARG A 120 3.29 5.47 -20.67
N GLY A 121 4.22 4.53 -20.50
CA GLY A 121 5.66 4.79 -20.63
C GLY A 121 6.18 5.82 -19.61
N ARG A 122 5.70 5.75 -18.36
CA ARG A 122 5.92 6.76 -17.32
C ARG A 122 6.21 6.10 -15.97
N SER A 123 7.47 6.09 -15.57
CA SER A 123 7.93 5.43 -14.33
C SER A 123 7.25 5.95 -13.06
N ASP A 124 6.79 7.19 -13.08
CA ASP A 124 6.08 7.80 -11.95
C ASP A 124 4.65 7.28 -11.77
N LEU A 125 4.03 6.66 -12.79
CA LEU A 125 2.62 6.26 -12.75
C LEU A 125 2.36 4.92 -12.04
N HIS A 126 2.84 4.83 -10.81
CA HIS A 126 2.39 3.85 -9.82
C HIS A 126 0.91 4.06 -9.46
N ALA A 127 0.29 3.11 -8.78
CA ALA A 127 -1.16 3.16 -8.54
C ALA A 127 -1.57 4.38 -7.71
N GLU A 128 -0.83 4.69 -6.65
CA GLU A 128 -1.03 5.84 -5.77
C GLU A 128 -0.85 7.15 -6.53
N MET A 129 0.25 7.25 -7.29
CA MET A 129 0.58 8.42 -8.09
C MET A 129 -0.46 8.69 -9.17
N ASN A 130 -0.83 7.65 -9.92
CA ASN A 130 -1.83 7.73 -10.98
C ASN A 130 -3.21 8.09 -10.39
N LEU A 131 -3.60 7.49 -9.26
CA LEU A 131 -4.85 7.81 -8.58
C LEU A 131 -4.93 9.28 -8.17
N LEU A 132 -3.90 9.80 -7.51
CA LEU A 132 -3.90 11.17 -7.01
C LEU A 132 -3.86 12.18 -8.18
N THR A 133 -3.05 11.89 -9.21
CA THR A 133 -2.94 12.73 -10.41
C THR A 133 -4.27 12.78 -11.17
N GLU A 134 -4.90 11.63 -11.41
CA GLU A 134 -6.21 11.58 -12.08
C GLU A 134 -7.27 12.29 -11.24
N PHE A 135 -7.33 12.05 -9.93
CA PHE A 135 -8.32 12.70 -9.06
C PHE A 135 -8.15 14.22 -9.01
N GLU A 136 -6.92 14.73 -8.90
CA GLU A 136 -6.60 16.17 -8.87
C GLU A 136 -7.01 16.88 -10.16
N SER A 137 -7.05 16.18 -11.29
CA SER A 137 -7.52 16.73 -12.57
C SER A 137 -9.04 16.89 -12.65
N LEU A 138 -9.81 16.27 -11.75
CA LEU A 138 -11.27 16.26 -11.81
C LEU A 138 -11.86 17.55 -11.18
N PRO A 139 -12.96 18.10 -11.73
CA PRO A 139 -13.60 19.30 -11.19
C PRO A 139 -13.99 19.18 -9.71
N GLN A 140 -14.38 17.98 -9.24
CA GLN A 140 -14.74 17.76 -7.84
C GLN A 140 -13.57 17.92 -6.85
N PHE A 141 -12.33 17.86 -7.31
CA PHE A 141 -11.15 17.99 -6.44
C PHE A 141 -11.13 19.33 -5.71
N LYS A 142 -11.66 20.40 -6.33
CA LYS A 142 -11.75 21.74 -5.72
C LYS A 142 -12.38 21.74 -4.32
N LYS A 143 -13.28 20.80 -4.02
CA LYS A 143 -13.90 20.64 -2.70
C LYS A 143 -12.93 20.11 -1.63
N TYR A 144 -11.92 19.35 -2.04
CA TYR A 144 -10.98 18.66 -1.17
C TYR A 144 -9.62 19.34 -1.13
N GLN A 145 -9.42 20.39 -1.93
CA GLN A 145 -8.19 21.16 -1.94
C GLN A 145 -8.09 21.98 -0.65
N SER A 146 -6.97 21.83 0.05
CA SER A 146 -6.59 22.66 1.18
C SER A 146 -6.35 24.11 0.72
N LYS A 147 -6.62 25.07 1.59
CA LYS A 147 -6.29 26.49 1.38
C LYS A 147 -4.93 26.88 1.96
N GLY A 148 -4.23 25.94 2.61
CA GLY A 148 -2.93 26.16 3.22
C GLY A 148 -1.80 26.19 2.20
N ASN A 149 -0.74 26.93 2.54
CA ASN A 149 0.55 26.89 1.85
C ASN A 149 1.63 26.46 2.84
N PHE A 150 2.73 25.89 2.32
CA PHE A 150 3.92 25.46 3.09
C PHE A 150 4.61 26.58 3.89
N THR A 151 4.06 27.81 3.90
CA THR A 151 4.62 29.00 4.53
C THR A 151 3.76 29.63 5.63
N GLY A 152 2.56 29.10 5.95
CA GLY A 152 1.81 29.68 7.09
C GLY A 152 0.35 29.31 7.32
N GLY A 153 -0.24 28.36 6.59
CA GLY A 153 -1.67 28.02 6.77
C GLY A 153 -2.05 26.55 6.61
N GLY A 154 -1.10 25.67 6.29
CA GLY A 154 -1.29 24.23 6.14
C GLY A 154 -0.22 23.63 5.21
N ASN A 155 0.29 22.45 5.54
CA ASN A 155 1.47 21.89 4.85
C ASN A 155 1.09 20.76 3.87
N THR A 156 -0.17 20.70 3.44
CA THR A 156 -0.71 19.61 2.65
C THR A 156 -1.68 20.12 1.59
N ILE A 157 -1.79 19.37 0.49
CA ILE A 157 -2.63 19.74 -0.65
C ILE A 157 -4.11 19.42 -0.38
N TYR A 158 -4.41 18.38 0.41
CA TYR A 158 -5.76 17.86 0.61
C TYR A 158 -6.29 18.21 2.01
N THR A 159 -7.61 18.24 2.14
CA THR A 159 -8.32 18.24 3.44
C THR A 159 -8.21 16.89 4.13
N GLU A 160 -8.13 16.86 5.47
CA GLU A 160 -7.92 15.66 6.30
C GLU A 160 -9.04 14.58 6.23
N GLN A 161 -10.16 14.87 5.54
CA GLN A 161 -11.30 13.98 5.38
C GLN A 161 -11.12 12.91 4.28
N LEU A 162 -9.92 12.73 3.73
CA LEU A 162 -9.62 11.77 2.66
C LEU A 162 -8.71 10.65 3.15
N ARG A 163 -8.96 9.44 2.65
CA ARG A 163 -8.13 8.26 2.93
C ARG A 163 -7.84 7.50 1.65
N LEU A 164 -6.58 7.15 1.43
CA LEU A 164 -6.12 6.30 0.34
C LEU A 164 -6.03 4.85 0.83
N TYR A 165 -6.53 3.93 0.02
CA TYR A 165 -6.29 2.49 0.19
C TYR A 165 -5.49 2.01 -1.01
N THR A 166 -4.36 1.36 -0.78
CA THR A 166 -3.48 0.80 -1.84
C THR A 166 -3.27 -0.69 -1.61
N SER A 167 -3.14 -1.47 -2.67
CA SER A 167 -2.98 -2.93 -2.59
C SER A 167 -1.62 -3.34 -2.02
N ALA A 168 -0.59 -2.50 -2.17
CA ALA A 168 0.76 -2.74 -1.66
C ALA A 168 1.22 -1.57 -0.79
N GLU A 169 2.19 -1.79 0.10
CA GLU A 169 2.81 -0.71 0.84
C GLU A 169 3.43 0.32 -0.13
N PRO A 170 3.23 1.63 0.08
CA PRO A 170 3.82 2.63 -0.81
C PRO A 170 5.35 2.53 -0.84
N CYS A 171 5.92 2.45 -2.04
CA CYS A 171 7.36 2.60 -2.26
C CYS A 171 7.85 4.02 -1.89
N PRO A 172 9.16 4.30 -1.81
CA PRO A 172 9.66 5.61 -1.37
C PRO A 172 9.07 6.82 -2.11
N MET A 173 8.90 6.70 -3.43
CA MET A 173 8.29 7.75 -4.26
C MET A 173 6.82 7.99 -3.87
N CYS A 174 6.03 6.93 -3.79
CA CYS A 174 4.60 7.02 -3.48
C CYS A 174 4.37 7.46 -2.03
N PHE A 175 5.21 7.00 -1.10
CA PHE A 175 5.19 7.37 0.30
C PHE A 175 5.35 8.88 0.50
N ILE A 176 6.34 9.49 -0.16
CA ILE A 176 6.53 10.94 -0.10
C ILE A 176 5.36 11.67 -0.78
N ARG A 177 4.84 11.15 -1.90
CA ARG A 177 3.66 11.74 -2.53
C ARG A 177 2.46 11.79 -1.59
N VAL A 178 2.11 10.69 -0.93
CA VAL A 178 0.95 10.63 -0.02
C VAL A 178 1.14 11.55 1.20
N ALA A 179 2.38 11.68 1.70
CA ALA A 179 2.72 12.61 2.77
C ALA A 179 2.54 14.08 2.34
N ILE A 180 2.98 14.45 1.13
CA ILE A 180 2.83 15.81 0.57
C ILE A 180 1.35 16.16 0.37
N VAL A 181 0.56 15.26 -0.22
CA VAL A 181 -0.87 15.55 -0.41
C VAL A 181 -1.63 15.56 0.91
N GLY A 182 -1.14 14.84 1.93
CA GLY A 182 -1.72 14.83 3.26
C GLY A 182 -2.92 13.89 3.41
N VAL A 183 -2.78 12.65 2.90
CA VAL A 183 -3.83 11.63 3.01
C VAL A 183 -3.41 10.49 3.93
N ASP A 184 -4.28 10.14 4.87
CA ASP A 184 -4.17 8.87 5.58
C ASP A 184 -4.12 7.73 4.55
N THR A 185 -3.19 6.80 4.70
CA THR A 185 -3.00 5.69 3.78
C THR A 185 -3.09 4.35 4.49
N ARG A 186 -3.82 3.42 3.88
CA ARG A 186 -3.97 2.04 4.33
C ARG A 186 -3.50 1.09 3.24
N TYR A 187 -2.48 0.28 3.52
CA TYR A 187 -1.97 -0.71 2.56
C TYR A 187 -2.50 -2.11 2.86
N VAL A 188 -2.89 -2.85 1.82
CA VAL A 188 -3.51 -4.18 1.95
C VAL A 188 -2.46 -5.25 2.27
N SER A 189 -1.37 -5.27 1.52
CA SER A 189 -0.20 -6.15 1.75
C SER A 189 1.04 -5.27 1.90
N THR A 190 2.07 -5.77 2.59
CA THR A 190 3.40 -5.14 2.59
C THR A 190 4.03 -5.07 1.20
N GLY A 191 3.51 -5.84 0.23
CA GLY A 191 4.03 -5.84 -1.15
C GLY A 191 5.36 -6.58 -1.27
N PRO A 192 6.19 -6.29 -2.29
CA PRO A 192 7.60 -6.69 -2.31
C PRO A 192 8.39 -5.98 -1.18
N ASP A 193 9.66 -6.33 -0.97
CA ASP A 193 10.56 -5.58 -0.07
C ASP A 193 11.00 -4.23 -0.68
N ASP A 194 10.03 -3.41 -1.11
CA ASP A 194 10.22 -2.06 -1.64
C ASP A 194 9.45 -0.96 -0.87
N GLY A 195 8.71 -1.34 0.16
CA GLY A 195 7.93 -0.43 1.00
C GLY A 195 8.78 0.55 1.83
N MET A 196 8.25 1.75 2.04
CA MET A 196 8.95 2.82 2.76
C MET A 196 8.49 3.02 4.21
N ASN A 197 7.34 2.48 4.62
CA ASN A 197 6.72 2.81 5.90
C ASN A 197 7.60 2.41 7.09
N ALA A 198 8.12 1.18 7.09
CA ALA A 198 9.06 0.72 8.12
C ALA A 198 10.43 1.44 8.06
N ARG A 199 10.71 2.14 6.96
CA ARG A 199 11.98 2.83 6.67
C ARG A 199 11.84 4.35 6.76
N ALA A 200 10.71 4.88 7.23
CA ALA A 200 10.44 6.33 7.29
C ALA A 200 11.49 7.11 8.08
N ALA A 201 12.13 6.49 9.08
CA ALA A 201 13.22 7.08 9.85
C ALA A 201 14.51 7.32 9.03
N CYS A 202 14.66 6.69 7.85
CA CYS A 202 15.78 6.91 6.94
C CYS A 202 15.60 8.16 6.05
N LEU A 203 14.45 8.84 6.13
CA LEU A 203 14.19 10.06 5.39
C LEU A 203 14.97 11.26 5.96
N PRO A 204 15.31 12.26 5.13
CA PRO A 204 15.76 13.55 5.63
C PRO A 204 14.77 14.14 6.65
N PRO A 205 15.21 14.90 7.67
CA PRO A 205 14.38 15.30 8.80
C PRO A 205 13.04 15.92 8.40
N PHE A 206 13.04 16.84 7.43
CA PHE A 206 11.80 17.45 6.92
C PHE A 206 10.79 16.43 6.39
N TRP A 207 11.24 15.44 5.62
CA TRP A 207 10.37 14.41 5.05
C TRP A 207 9.90 13.42 6.10
N ALA A 208 10.76 13.06 7.06
CA ALA A 208 10.38 12.24 8.19
C ALA A 208 9.27 12.93 9.01
N GLU A 209 9.44 14.19 9.39
CA GLU A 209 8.46 14.99 10.12
C GLU A 209 7.14 15.15 9.34
N LEU A 210 7.23 15.43 8.03
CA LEU A 210 6.04 15.56 7.19
C LEU A 210 5.25 14.25 7.15
N SER A 211 5.93 13.11 6.98
CA SER A 211 5.28 11.80 6.91
C SER A 211 4.54 11.41 8.20
N GLN A 212 4.97 11.93 9.35
CA GLN A 212 4.35 11.63 10.65
C GLN A 212 3.01 12.36 10.86
N LYS A 213 2.67 13.34 10.02
CA LYS A 213 1.40 14.09 10.13
C LYS A 213 0.18 13.27 9.71
N HIS A 214 0.38 12.20 8.94
CA HIS A 214 -0.67 11.33 8.43
C HIS A 214 -0.35 9.87 8.70
N LYS A 215 -1.38 9.05 8.90
CA LYS A 215 -1.17 7.64 9.22
C LYS A 215 -0.95 6.84 7.95
N ILE A 216 0.17 6.15 7.86
CA ILE A 216 0.44 5.14 6.84
C ILE A 216 0.61 3.81 7.56
N VAL A 217 -0.36 2.91 7.43
CA VAL A 217 -0.42 1.67 8.22
C VAL A 217 -1.16 0.57 7.47
N ALA A 218 -1.02 -0.68 7.89
CA ALA A 218 -1.76 -1.79 7.31
C ALA A 218 -3.29 -1.59 7.44
N ALA A 219 -4.02 -2.03 6.41
CA ALA A 219 -5.47 -2.10 6.39
C ALA A 219 -5.98 -3.29 7.22
N LYS A 220 -7.08 -3.10 7.96
CA LYS A 220 -7.80 -4.17 8.66
C LYS A 220 -8.69 -4.95 7.68
N ASN A 221 -8.12 -5.96 7.04
CA ASN A 221 -8.76 -6.76 5.99
C ASN A 221 -8.50 -8.26 6.20
N ARG A 222 -9.20 -9.11 5.44
CA ARG A 222 -8.97 -10.57 5.53
C ARG A 222 -7.66 -10.98 4.84
N PRO A 223 -6.94 -11.98 5.40
CA PRO A 223 -5.66 -12.46 4.84
C PRO A 223 -5.68 -12.81 3.35
N VAL A 224 -6.81 -13.31 2.85
CA VAL A 224 -6.97 -13.65 1.43
C VAL A 224 -6.81 -12.42 0.51
N LEU A 225 -7.21 -11.22 0.94
CA LEU A 225 -7.00 -10.00 0.14
C LEU A 225 -5.52 -9.58 0.15
N GLN A 226 -4.81 -9.79 1.26
CA GLN A 226 -3.36 -9.58 1.35
C GLN A 226 -2.62 -10.49 0.38
N GLN A 227 -2.93 -11.79 0.40
CA GLN A 227 -2.32 -12.77 -0.50
C GLN A 227 -2.67 -12.51 -1.97
N LEU A 228 -3.91 -12.11 -2.26
CA LEU A 228 -4.32 -11.70 -3.62
C LEU A 228 -3.54 -10.49 -4.10
N ALA A 229 -3.41 -9.45 -3.28
CA ALA A 229 -2.64 -8.26 -3.61
C ALA A 229 -1.17 -8.61 -3.90
N HIS A 230 -0.56 -9.41 -3.01
CA HIS A 230 0.81 -9.89 -3.16
C HIS A 230 1.00 -10.68 -4.46
N CYS A 231 0.15 -11.69 -4.74
CA CYS A 231 0.27 -12.48 -5.96
C CYS A 231 0.04 -11.66 -7.23
N LEU A 232 -0.86 -10.68 -7.20
CA LEU A 232 -1.13 -9.80 -8.35
C LEU A 232 0.08 -8.92 -8.69
N PHE A 233 0.81 -8.43 -7.70
CA PHE A 233 2.06 -7.69 -7.92
C PHE A 233 3.02 -8.50 -8.79
N TYR A 234 3.22 -9.78 -8.48
CA TYR A 234 4.13 -10.69 -9.17
C TYR A 234 3.54 -11.38 -10.41
N SER A 235 2.33 -11.02 -10.84
CA SER A 235 1.67 -11.68 -11.99
C SER A 235 2.42 -11.53 -13.33
N PHE A 236 3.47 -10.70 -13.41
CA PHE A 236 4.41 -10.66 -14.54
C PHE A 236 5.29 -11.91 -14.65
N MET A 237 5.42 -12.71 -13.59
CA MET A 237 6.16 -13.98 -13.58
C MET A 237 5.36 -15.16 -14.16
N LEU A 238 4.06 -14.96 -14.45
CA LEU A 238 3.15 -16.00 -14.98
C LEU A 238 3.21 -16.12 -16.50
#